data_AF-A0A942PI03-F1
#
_entry.id   AF-A0A942PI03-F1
#
_cell.length_a   1.000
_cell.length_b   1.000
_cell.length_c   1.000
_cell.angle_alpha   90.00
_cell.angle_beta   90.00
_cell.angle_gamma   90.00
#
_symmetry.space_group_name_H-M   'P 1'
#
loop_
_entity.id
_entity.type
_entity.pdbx_description
1 polymer ?
#
loop_
_entity_poly.entity_id
_entity_poly.type
_entity_poly.pdbx_seq_one_letter_code
_entity_poly.pdbx_strand_id
1 'polypeptide(L)'
;MVSLLRQQFNREFAVEKYEAFLKDLHSLHPGDIEFRVSETPVFVDKAFKEKLMNACESIVDVICDPDFEKLTENAIPPGEKVPNEAKISHMISFDFGVCINDNGELEPQLIEMQGFPTLYGFQVYYPEVLERHFSIPANYSQYLNDYNKETYLEMLRELIVGDLPKENVILLEINPDEQKTRIDFRCTKDYTGIETVNLTDLIQEGRELFYMNNGVKTKVKRIYNRIIFDDFKANKASLGNVVDITTDLDVEWIPHPNWFYRISKYTLP
;
A
#
# COMPACT_ATOMS: atom_id res chain seq x y z
N MET A 1 5.96 -6.84 23.32
CA MET A 1 5.01 -5.72 23.51
C MET A 1 5.29 -5.07 24.86
N VAL A 2 5.42 -3.75 24.89
CA VAL A 2 5.88 -3.05 26.09
C VAL A 2 4.70 -2.67 26.99
N SER A 3 4.46 -3.49 28.02
CA SER A 3 3.33 -3.36 28.94
C SER A 3 3.29 -2.02 29.68
N LEU A 4 4.44 -1.51 30.13
CA LEU A 4 4.52 -0.24 30.87
C LEU A 4 4.05 0.95 30.03
N LEU A 5 4.47 1.02 28.76
CA LEU A 5 4.05 2.09 27.84
C LEU A 5 2.57 1.99 27.51
N ARG A 6 2.06 0.76 27.30
CA ARG A 6 0.62 0.53 27.12
C ARG A 6 -0.19 0.99 28.34
N GLN A 7 0.26 0.66 29.54
CA GLN A 7 -0.40 1.11 30.78
C GLN A 7 -0.34 2.63 30.94
N GLN A 8 0.78 3.26 30.60
CA GLN A 8 0.90 4.72 30.63
C GLN A 8 -0.06 5.37 29.64
N PHE A 9 -0.07 4.92 28.39
CA PHE A 9 -1.00 5.41 27.37
C PHE A 9 -2.46 5.28 27.85
N ASN A 10 -2.83 4.13 28.43
CA ASN A 10 -4.17 3.91 28.97
C ASN A 10 -4.52 4.84 30.13
N ARG A 11 -3.56 5.22 30.99
CA ARG A 11 -3.79 6.18 32.09
C ARG A 11 -3.99 7.60 31.59
N GLU A 12 -3.36 7.96 30.48
CA GLU A 12 -3.43 9.28 29.85
C GLU A 12 -4.55 9.39 28.80
N PHE A 13 -5.21 8.27 28.47
CA PHE A 13 -6.29 8.22 27.51
C PHE A 13 -7.54 8.90 28.08
N ALA A 14 -8.18 9.73 27.25
CA ALA A 14 -9.47 10.35 27.51
C ALA A 14 -10.32 10.29 26.24
N VAL A 15 -11.62 10.09 26.38
CA VAL A 15 -12.54 9.98 25.23
C VAL A 15 -12.55 11.27 24.43
N GLU A 16 -12.57 12.42 25.10
CA GLU A 16 -12.58 13.75 24.48
C GLU A 16 -11.31 13.98 23.65
N LYS A 17 -10.18 13.44 24.12
CA LYS A 17 -8.89 13.50 23.42
C LYS A 17 -8.89 12.62 22.17
N TYR A 18 -9.47 11.43 22.26
CA TYR A 18 -9.65 10.55 21.11
C TYR A 18 -10.63 11.13 20.08
N GLU A 19 -11.72 11.76 20.52
CA GLU A 19 -12.66 12.46 19.64
C GLU A 19 -12.00 13.66 18.95
N ALA A 20 -11.17 14.43 19.66
CA ALA A 20 -10.39 15.51 19.07
C ALA A 20 -9.38 14.98 18.03
N PHE A 21 -8.71 13.86 18.32
CA PHE A 21 -7.84 13.16 17.39
C PHE A 21 -8.58 12.73 16.13
N LEU A 22 -9.74 12.08 16.25
CA LEU A 22 -10.55 11.67 15.11
C LEU A 22 -10.98 12.88 14.28
N LYS A 23 -11.46 13.95 14.93
CA LYS A 23 -11.85 15.18 14.25
C LYS A 23 -10.71 15.78 13.42
N ASP A 24 -9.49 15.80 13.98
CA ASP A 24 -8.29 16.26 13.27
C ASP A 24 -7.93 15.32 12.11
N LEU A 25 -7.96 14.00 12.33
CA LEU A 25 -7.66 12.99 11.31
C LEU A 25 -8.61 13.09 10.11
N HIS A 26 -9.90 13.33 10.34
CA HIS A 26 -10.89 13.54 9.29
C HIS A 26 -10.83 14.94 8.64
N SER A 27 -10.05 15.89 9.17
CA SER A 27 -10.10 17.29 8.73
C SER A 27 -9.49 17.53 7.35
N LEU A 28 -8.44 16.79 6.99
CA LEU A 28 -7.75 16.95 5.71
C LEU A 28 -8.60 16.45 4.53
N HIS A 29 -9.24 15.28 4.69
CA HIS A 29 -10.13 14.68 3.70
C HIS A 29 -11.43 14.19 4.38
N PRO A 30 -12.40 15.09 4.60
CA PRO A 30 -13.65 14.74 5.28
C PRO A 30 -14.43 13.65 4.54
N GLY A 31 -14.79 12.58 5.25
CA GLY A 31 -15.59 11.46 4.71
C GLY A 31 -14.80 10.31 4.10
N ASP A 32 -13.48 10.44 3.94
CA ASP A 32 -12.66 9.45 3.22
C ASP A 32 -12.10 8.30 4.09
N ILE A 33 -12.33 8.36 5.41
CA ILE A 33 -11.98 7.30 6.37
C ILE A 33 -13.27 6.60 6.82
N GLU A 34 -13.49 5.38 6.33
CA GLU A 34 -14.72 4.59 6.62
C GLU A 34 -14.47 3.35 7.49
N PHE A 35 -13.27 3.21 8.01
CA PHE A 35 -12.88 2.12 8.89
C PHE A 35 -12.58 2.64 10.30
N ARG A 36 -12.66 1.74 11.27
CA ARG A 36 -12.34 2.06 12.66
C ARG A 36 -10.84 2.29 12.78
N VAL A 37 -10.50 3.39 13.43
CA VAL A 37 -9.12 3.71 13.79
C VAL A 37 -8.84 3.17 15.19
N SER A 38 -7.66 2.59 15.39
CA SER A 38 -7.26 2.10 16.72
C SER A 38 -7.13 3.28 17.68
N GLU A 39 -7.73 3.14 18.86
CA GLU A 39 -7.62 4.13 19.95
C GLU A 39 -6.20 4.21 20.52
N THR A 40 -5.36 3.23 20.21
CA THR A 40 -4.04 3.09 20.83
C THR A 40 -2.98 2.54 19.88
N PRO A 41 -1.75 3.06 19.96
CA PRO A 41 -0.63 2.46 19.27
C PRO A 41 -0.18 1.14 19.91
N VAL A 42 0.53 0.36 19.11
CA VAL A 42 1.17 -0.89 19.51
C VAL A 42 2.63 -0.60 19.79
N PHE A 43 3.05 -0.67 21.06
CA PHE A 43 4.45 -0.49 21.45
C PHE A 43 5.23 -1.80 21.36
N VAL A 44 5.97 -1.96 20.26
CA VAL A 44 6.82 -3.13 19.99
C VAL A 44 8.22 -2.94 20.59
N ASP A 45 8.70 -3.91 21.35
CA ASP A 45 10.09 -3.89 21.84
C ASP A 45 11.08 -4.28 20.73
N LYS A 46 12.37 -3.97 20.95
CA LYS A 46 13.44 -4.22 19.97
C LYS A 46 13.54 -5.70 19.57
N ALA A 47 13.44 -6.60 20.54
CA ALA A 47 13.57 -8.04 20.28
C ALA A 47 12.45 -8.54 19.36
N PHE A 48 11.21 -8.11 19.59
CA PHE A 48 10.10 -8.48 18.71
C PHE A 48 10.16 -7.78 17.35
N LYS A 49 10.61 -6.51 17.29
CA LYS A 49 10.91 -5.82 16.02
C LYS A 49 11.92 -6.63 15.19
N GLU A 50 13.02 -7.08 15.80
CA GLU A 50 14.04 -7.88 15.12
C GLU A 50 13.48 -9.20 14.60
N LYS A 51 12.61 -9.88 15.36
CA LYS A 51 11.90 -11.08 14.87
C LYS A 51 11.04 -10.79 13.63
N LEU A 52 10.28 -9.69 13.63
CA LEU A 52 9.49 -9.26 12.47
C LEU A 52 10.37 -8.94 11.26
N MET A 53 11.42 -8.14 11.46
CA MET A 53 12.34 -7.75 10.38
C MET A 53 13.03 -8.98 9.77
N ASN A 54 13.56 -9.87 10.60
CA ASN A 54 14.23 -11.08 10.12
C ASN A 54 13.28 -12.00 9.35
N ALA A 55 12.01 -12.11 9.78
CA ALA A 55 11.01 -12.86 9.04
C ALA A 55 10.76 -12.24 7.66
N CYS A 56 10.56 -10.91 7.59
CA CYS A 56 10.41 -10.20 6.32
C CYS A 56 11.63 -10.40 5.41
N GLU A 57 12.85 -10.15 5.89
CA GLU A 57 14.08 -10.28 5.10
C GLU A 57 14.25 -11.72 4.57
N SER A 58 13.99 -12.74 5.40
CA SER A 58 14.10 -14.14 4.95
C SER A 58 13.14 -14.49 3.81
N ILE A 59 11.98 -13.83 3.75
CA ILE A 59 10.99 -14.03 2.68
C ILE A 59 11.37 -13.18 1.46
N VAL A 60 11.80 -11.95 1.68
CA VAL A 60 12.29 -11.07 0.60
C VAL A 60 13.47 -11.71 -0.13
N ASP A 61 14.39 -12.36 0.59
CA ASP A 61 15.49 -13.14 0.00
C ASP A 61 14.97 -14.22 -0.99
N VAL A 62 13.89 -14.91 -0.65
CA VAL A 62 13.26 -15.91 -1.53
C VAL A 62 12.59 -15.26 -2.74
N ILE A 63 11.91 -14.12 -2.55
CA ILE A 63 11.22 -13.39 -3.63
C ILE A 63 12.22 -12.75 -4.61
N CYS A 64 13.36 -12.29 -4.10
CA CYS A 64 14.44 -11.72 -4.88
C CYS A 64 15.37 -12.76 -5.51
N ASP A 65 15.19 -14.05 -5.18
CA ASP A 65 15.95 -15.12 -5.80
C ASP A 65 15.68 -15.17 -7.32
N PRO A 66 16.71 -15.25 -8.18
CA PRO A 66 16.53 -15.30 -9.64
C PRO A 66 15.65 -16.44 -10.15
N ASP A 67 15.50 -17.53 -9.40
CA ASP A 67 14.63 -18.66 -9.75
C ASP A 67 13.18 -18.47 -9.28
N PHE A 68 12.85 -17.45 -8.48
CA PHE A 68 11.49 -17.17 -7.99
C PHE A 68 10.47 -17.04 -9.13
N GLU A 69 10.84 -16.36 -10.21
CA GLU A 69 9.97 -16.20 -11.38
C GLU A 69 9.59 -17.56 -12.00
N LYS A 70 10.54 -18.49 -12.07
CA LYS A 70 10.30 -19.85 -12.57
C LYS A 70 9.43 -20.65 -11.61
N LEU A 71 9.68 -20.54 -10.31
CA LEU A 71 8.91 -21.22 -9.27
C LEU A 71 7.44 -20.77 -9.27
N THR A 72 7.19 -19.51 -9.64
CA THR A 72 5.86 -18.90 -9.64
C THR A 72 5.23 -18.77 -11.04
N GLU A 73 5.79 -19.38 -12.08
CA GLU A 73 5.27 -19.24 -13.45
C GLU A 73 3.82 -19.72 -13.58
N ASN A 74 3.43 -20.73 -12.81
CA ASN A 74 2.07 -21.26 -12.78
C ASN A 74 1.12 -20.48 -11.84
N ALA A 75 1.59 -19.40 -11.21
CA ALA A 75 0.78 -18.58 -10.32
C ALA A 75 -0.25 -17.72 -11.07
N ILE A 76 0.08 -17.33 -12.31
CA ILE A 76 -0.72 -16.40 -13.09
C ILE A 76 -1.71 -17.21 -13.95
N PRO A 77 -3.03 -17.00 -13.81
CA PRO A 77 -4.01 -17.70 -14.63
C PRO A 77 -3.84 -17.42 -16.14
N PRO A 78 -4.17 -18.39 -17.01
CA PRO A 78 -4.17 -18.16 -18.46
C PRO A 78 -5.07 -16.99 -18.86
N GLY A 79 -4.53 -16.07 -19.66
CA GLY A 79 -5.26 -14.87 -20.13
C GLY A 79 -5.18 -13.66 -19.18
N GLU A 80 -4.46 -13.77 -18.06
CA GLU A 80 -4.31 -12.68 -17.08
C GLU A 80 -2.87 -12.21 -16.92
N LYS A 81 -1.94 -12.85 -17.65
CA LYS A 81 -0.54 -12.46 -17.69
C LYS A 81 -0.40 -11.13 -18.43
N VAL A 82 0.00 -10.10 -17.70
CA VAL A 82 0.37 -8.80 -18.25
C VAL A 82 1.81 -8.91 -18.79
N PRO A 83 2.09 -8.45 -20.04
CA PRO A 83 3.42 -8.50 -20.63
C PRO A 83 4.38 -7.48 -20.00
N ASN A 84 5.69 -7.66 -20.24
CA ASN A 84 6.77 -6.75 -19.80
C ASN A 84 6.90 -6.62 -18.28
N GLU A 85 6.79 -7.75 -17.57
CA GLU A 85 6.90 -7.83 -16.11
C GLU A 85 8.25 -7.30 -15.60
N ALA A 86 8.19 -6.52 -14.52
CA ALA A 86 9.37 -6.06 -13.79
C ALA A 86 10.06 -7.25 -13.11
N LYS A 87 11.40 -7.29 -13.16
CA LYS A 87 12.21 -8.40 -12.61
C LYS A 87 12.04 -8.64 -11.11
N ILE A 88 11.72 -7.57 -10.37
CA ILE A 88 11.51 -7.61 -8.93
C ILE A 88 10.21 -6.88 -8.60
N SER A 89 9.53 -7.31 -7.54
CA SER A 89 8.40 -6.54 -7.03
C SER A 89 8.89 -5.21 -6.50
N HIS A 90 8.14 -4.15 -6.77
CA HIS A 90 8.41 -2.82 -6.23
C HIS A 90 7.98 -2.70 -4.77
N MET A 91 7.01 -3.51 -4.35
CA MET A 91 6.26 -3.34 -3.11
C MET A 91 5.76 -4.68 -2.59
N ILE A 92 5.72 -4.81 -1.27
CA ILE A 92 5.16 -5.97 -0.58
C ILE A 92 4.58 -5.52 0.77
N SER A 93 3.47 -6.11 1.17
CA SER A 93 2.90 -5.96 2.50
C SER A 93 2.82 -7.33 3.18
N PHE A 94 3.13 -7.37 4.47
CA PHE A 94 3.12 -8.59 5.28
C PHE A 94 2.13 -8.45 6.42
N ASP A 95 1.24 -9.42 6.53
CA ASP A 95 0.29 -9.52 7.63
C ASP A 95 0.75 -10.60 8.59
N PHE A 96 1.09 -10.21 9.81
CA PHE A 96 1.51 -11.13 10.87
C PHE A 96 0.49 -11.20 11.99
N GLY A 97 0.20 -12.42 12.43
CA GLY A 97 -0.34 -12.70 13.75
C GLY A 97 0.76 -12.54 14.80
N VAL A 98 0.44 -11.86 15.89
CA VAL A 98 1.33 -11.76 17.06
C VAL A 98 0.96 -12.89 18.03
N CYS A 99 1.78 -13.94 18.08
CA CYS A 99 1.52 -15.15 18.85
C CYS A 99 2.47 -15.27 20.06
N ILE A 100 2.14 -16.17 20.97
CA ILE A 100 2.99 -16.55 22.10
C ILE A 100 3.41 -18.00 21.85
N ASN A 101 4.72 -18.25 21.83
CA ASN A 101 5.27 -19.59 21.63
C ASN A 101 5.28 -20.41 22.94
N ASP A 102 5.72 -21.67 22.84
CA ASP A 102 5.79 -22.60 23.98
C ASP A 102 6.69 -22.11 25.13
N ASN A 103 7.62 -21.20 24.85
CA ASN A 103 8.50 -20.58 25.85
C ASN A 103 7.90 -19.31 26.48
N GLY A 104 6.67 -18.92 26.10
CA GLY A 104 6.02 -17.72 26.58
C GLY A 104 6.51 -16.42 25.92
N GLU A 105 7.26 -16.50 24.82
CA GLU A 105 7.77 -15.35 24.09
C GLU A 105 6.87 -14.96 22.92
N LEU A 106 6.89 -13.67 22.56
CA LEU A 106 6.22 -13.22 21.35
C LEU A 106 6.95 -13.71 20.10
N GLU A 107 6.18 -14.17 19.12
CA GLU A 107 6.66 -14.52 17.79
C GLU A 107 5.67 -14.09 16.69
N PRO A 108 6.17 -13.63 15.53
CA PRO A 108 5.33 -13.32 14.39
C PRO A 108 4.97 -14.60 13.63
N GLN A 109 3.69 -14.78 13.32
CA GLN A 109 3.19 -15.86 12.48
C GLN A 109 2.60 -15.26 11.21
N LEU A 110 3.17 -15.58 10.06
CA LEU A 110 2.74 -15.00 8.79
C LEU A 110 1.31 -15.48 8.47
N ILE A 111 0.40 -14.54 8.26
CA ILE A 111 -1.00 -14.79 7.88
C ILE A 111 -1.14 -14.64 6.37
N GLU A 112 -0.68 -13.52 5.83
CA GLU A 112 -0.82 -13.18 4.41
C GLU A 112 0.38 -12.36 3.93
N MET A 113 0.68 -12.48 2.64
CA MET A 113 1.58 -11.57 1.93
C MET A 113 0.85 -10.97 0.76
N GLN A 114 1.11 -9.69 0.48
CA GLN A 114 0.43 -8.97 -0.58
C GLN A 114 1.44 -8.29 -1.49
N GLY A 115 1.48 -8.71 -2.76
CA GLY A 115 2.29 -8.09 -3.82
C GLY A 115 1.66 -6.81 -4.40
N PHE A 116 0.80 -6.13 -3.64
CA PHE A 116 0.14 -4.90 -4.05
C PHE A 116 0.20 -3.87 -2.91
N PRO A 117 0.16 -2.57 -3.23
CA PRO A 117 0.31 -1.54 -2.22
C PRO A 117 -1.03 -1.19 -1.59
N THR A 118 -1.02 -0.93 -0.28
CA THR A 118 -2.17 -0.33 0.40
C THR A 118 -1.70 0.46 1.62
N LEU A 119 -2.31 1.64 1.83
CA LEU A 119 -2.09 2.51 2.99
C LEU A 119 -0.70 3.17 3.07
N TYR A 120 0.06 3.23 1.97
CA TYR A 120 1.42 3.80 1.96
C TYR A 120 1.47 5.33 2.12
N GLY A 121 0.46 6.06 1.65
CA GLY A 121 0.29 7.47 1.97
C GLY A 121 -0.28 7.65 3.38
N PHE A 122 -1.30 6.85 3.73
CA PHE A 122 -1.98 6.97 5.02
C PHE A 122 -1.08 6.65 6.22
N GLN A 123 -0.08 5.77 6.07
CA GLN A 123 0.90 5.48 7.13
C GLN A 123 1.80 6.67 7.50
N VAL A 124 1.83 7.72 6.69
CA VAL A 124 2.49 8.98 7.03
C VAL A 124 1.51 9.90 7.77
N TYR A 125 0.30 10.05 7.23
CA TYR A 125 -0.69 10.98 7.76
C TYR A 125 -1.22 10.57 9.14
N TYR A 126 -1.58 9.29 9.33
CA TYR A 126 -2.17 8.81 10.57
C TYR A 126 -1.28 9.02 11.81
N PRO A 127 0.00 8.59 11.82
CA PRO A 127 0.87 8.78 12.98
C PRO A 127 1.17 10.25 13.26
N GLU A 128 1.29 11.09 12.23
CA GLU A 128 1.51 12.53 12.41
C GLU A 128 0.34 13.18 13.17
N VAL A 129 -0.90 12.83 12.80
CA VAL A 129 -2.07 13.32 13.54
C VAL A 129 -2.10 12.70 14.94
N LEU A 130 -1.77 11.41 15.08
CA LEU A 130 -1.74 10.75 16.39
C LEU A 130 -0.81 11.49 17.38
N GLU A 131 0.40 11.85 16.95
CA GLU A 131 1.41 12.52 17.78
C GLU A 131 1.04 13.96 18.18
N ARG A 132 0.15 14.63 17.43
CA ARG A 132 -0.38 15.94 17.83
C ARG A 132 -1.30 15.85 19.05
N HIS A 133 -1.96 14.71 19.22
CA HIS A 133 -2.91 14.50 20.32
C HIS A 133 -2.25 13.70 21.44
N PHE A 134 -1.56 12.60 21.15
CA PHE A 134 -1.02 11.67 22.14
C PHE A 134 0.50 11.76 22.29
N SER A 135 0.97 11.62 23.53
CA SER A 135 2.41 11.58 23.83
C SER A 135 2.99 10.22 23.47
N ILE A 136 3.80 10.18 22.41
CA ILE A 136 4.58 8.99 22.03
C ILE A 136 6.02 9.18 22.51
N PRO A 137 6.66 8.18 23.15
CA PRO A 137 8.06 8.32 23.56
C PRO A 137 8.98 8.55 22.36
N ALA A 138 9.88 9.53 22.45
CA ALA A 138 10.74 9.96 21.33
C ALA A 138 11.66 8.86 20.74
N ASN A 139 11.85 7.75 21.46
CA ASN A 139 12.63 6.60 21.00
C ASN A 139 11.78 5.52 20.30
N TYR A 140 10.52 5.83 19.97
CA TYR A 140 9.61 5.00 19.18
C TYR A 140 9.25 5.73 17.89
N SER A 141 9.11 4.95 16.83
CA SER A 141 8.61 5.42 15.54
C SER A 141 7.95 4.26 14.81
N GLN A 142 7.00 4.59 13.94
CA GLN A 142 6.44 3.70 12.93
C GLN A 142 7.44 3.39 11.80
N TYR A 143 8.44 4.26 11.60
CA TYR A 143 9.42 4.08 10.54
C TYR A 143 10.41 2.98 10.89
N LEU A 144 10.70 2.14 9.90
CA LEU A 144 11.68 1.06 9.96
C LEU A 144 12.93 1.48 9.16
N ASN A 145 14.03 0.72 9.25
CA ASN A 145 15.25 0.93 8.46
C ASN A 145 15.80 2.37 8.49
N ASP A 146 15.76 3.00 9.67
CA ASP A 146 16.25 4.37 9.92
C ASP A 146 15.59 5.46 9.08
N TYR A 147 14.47 5.16 8.41
CA TYR A 147 13.63 6.17 7.81
C TYR A 147 13.06 7.11 8.87
N ASN A 148 12.76 8.32 8.41
CA ASN A 148 11.89 9.28 9.06
C ASN A 148 10.85 9.72 8.03
N LYS A 149 9.99 10.68 8.40
CA LYS A 149 8.94 11.16 7.51
C LYS A 149 9.50 11.68 6.18
N GLU A 150 10.52 12.52 6.24
CA GLU A 150 11.09 13.19 5.08
C GLU A 150 11.72 12.17 4.11
N THR A 151 12.58 11.30 4.63
CA THR A 151 13.28 10.27 3.85
C THR A 151 12.34 9.18 3.34
N TYR A 152 11.30 8.83 4.09
CA TYR A 152 10.25 7.91 3.63
C TYR A 152 9.46 8.52 2.46
N LEU A 153 9.05 9.79 2.58
CA LEU A 153 8.31 10.47 1.51
C LEU A 153 9.15 10.66 0.26
N GLU A 154 10.44 10.95 0.41
CA GLU A 154 11.39 11.01 -0.70
C GLU A 154 11.49 9.66 -1.42
N MET A 155 11.72 8.57 -0.67
CA MET A 155 11.75 7.21 -1.21
C MET A 155 10.43 6.83 -1.90
N LEU A 156 9.29 7.09 -1.26
CA LEU A 156 7.97 6.77 -1.83
C LEU A 156 7.72 7.53 -3.13
N ARG A 157 8.12 8.81 -3.18
CA ARG A 157 7.99 9.64 -4.40
C ARG A 157 8.93 9.16 -5.50
N GLU A 158 10.18 8.84 -5.19
CA GLU A 158 11.13 8.29 -6.14
C GLU A 158 10.62 6.96 -6.73
N LEU A 159 10.12 6.07 -5.86
CA LEU A 159 9.54 4.80 -6.24
C LEU A 159 8.34 5.01 -7.20
N ILE A 160 7.33 5.77 -6.78
CA ILE A 160 6.08 5.93 -7.53
C ILE A 160 6.27 6.80 -8.78
N VAL A 161 6.89 7.98 -8.66
CA VAL A 161 6.94 8.99 -9.72
C VAL A 161 8.22 8.89 -10.55
N GLY A 162 9.35 8.59 -9.92
CA GLY A 162 10.66 8.55 -10.57
C GLY A 162 11.05 9.91 -11.16
N ASP A 163 11.59 9.88 -12.37
CA ASP A 163 12.01 11.05 -13.14
C ASP A 163 10.92 11.60 -14.09
N LEU A 164 9.72 11.03 -14.04
CA LEU A 164 8.60 11.42 -14.90
C LEU A 164 7.90 12.70 -14.39
N PRO A 165 7.35 13.53 -15.30
CA PRO A 165 6.39 14.55 -14.92
C PRO A 165 5.20 13.89 -14.21
N LYS A 166 4.79 14.43 -13.06
CA LYS A 166 3.73 13.85 -12.22
C LYS A 166 2.40 13.69 -12.96
N GLU A 167 2.11 14.54 -13.93
CA GLU A 167 0.92 14.46 -14.79
C GLU A 167 0.95 13.27 -15.76
N ASN A 168 2.10 12.63 -15.97
CA ASN A 168 2.22 11.40 -16.75
C ASN A 168 2.23 10.14 -15.86
N VAL A 169 2.09 10.30 -14.54
CA VAL A 169 1.99 9.21 -13.57
C VAL A 169 0.61 9.26 -12.94
N ILE A 170 -0.09 8.12 -12.91
CA ILE A 170 -1.43 8.04 -12.32
C ILE A 170 -1.49 6.94 -11.26
N LEU A 171 -2.33 7.13 -10.25
CA LEU A 171 -2.84 6.03 -9.44
C LEU A 171 -4.08 5.47 -10.14
N LEU A 172 -4.02 4.21 -10.57
CA LEU A 172 -5.13 3.57 -11.27
C LEU A 172 -5.90 2.62 -10.35
N GLU A 173 -7.21 2.79 -10.31
CA GLU A 173 -8.14 1.99 -9.50
C GLU A 173 -9.50 1.82 -10.20
N ILE A 174 -10.28 0.84 -9.79
CA ILE A 174 -11.69 0.68 -10.14
C ILE A 174 -12.56 1.37 -9.07
N ASN A 175 -13.36 2.35 -9.50
CA ASN A 175 -14.23 3.12 -8.60
C ASN A 175 -13.49 3.64 -7.35
N PRO A 176 -12.45 4.47 -7.52
CA PRO A 176 -11.59 4.90 -6.40
C PRO A 176 -12.36 5.55 -5.25
N ASP A 177 -13.43 6.29 -5.55
CA ASP A 177 -14.27 6.95 -4.54
C ASP A 177 -15.16 5.98 -3.74
N GLU A 178 -15.30 4.72 -4.16
CA GLU A 178 -16.03 3.68 -3.45
C GLU A 178 -15.12 2.82 -2.55
N GLN A 179 -13.80 2.88 -2.74
CA GLN A 179 -12.82 2.09 -1.97
C GLN A 179 -12.72 2.52 -0.51
N LYS A 180 -12.88 1.58 0.44
CA LYS A 180 -12.78 1.86 1.90
C LYS A 180 -11.46 2.52 2.32
N THR A 181 -10.40 2.30 1.55
CA THR A 181 -9.07 2.86 1.76
C THR A 181 -8.81 4.13 0.96
N ARG A 182 -9.84 4.80 0.42
CA ARG A 182 -9.69 6.00 -0.44
C ARG A 182 -8.90 7.14 0.17
N ILE A 183 -8.89 7.26 1.50
CA ILE A 183 -8.00 8.19 2.22
C ILE A 183 -6.54 8.05 1.78
N ASP A 184 -6.09 6.84 1.49
CA ASP A 184 -4.72 6.58 1.04
C ASP A 184 -4.43 7.14 -0.36
N PHE A 185 -5.44 7.16 -1.24
CA PHE A 185 -5.33 7.77 -2.56
C PHE A 185 -5.19 9.29 -2.43
N ARG A 186 -5.94 9.89 -1.50
CA ARG A 186 -5.83 11.32 -1.20
C ARG A 186 -4.47 11.67 -0.63
N CYS A 187 -4.00 10.93 0.37
CA CYS A 187 -2.65 11.10 0.92
C CYS A 187 -1.58 10.92 -0.16
N THR A 188 -1.72 9.91 -1.03
CA THR A 188 -0.79 9.70 -2.15
C THR A 188 -0.76 10.93 -3.06
N LYS A 189 -1.91 11.49 -3.41
CA LYS A 189 -2.01 12.74 -4.19
C LYS A 189 -1.36 13.92 -3.47
N ASP A 190 -1.60 14.09 -2.17
CA ASP A 190 -1.01 15.19 -1.39
C ASP A 190 0.52 15.13 -1.38
N TYR A 191 1.09 13.93 -1.24
CA TYR A 191 2.53 13.74 -1.11
C TYR A 191 3.28 13.66 -2.43
N THR A 192 2.67 13.08 -3.47
CA THR A 192 3.34 12.84 -4.77
C THR A 192 2.86 13.80 -5.86
N GLY A 193 1.64 14.32 -5.73
CA GLY A 193 0.98 15.17 -6.72
C GLY A 193 0.41 14.43 -7.93
N ILE A 194 0.42 13.09 -7.95
CA ILE A 194 -0.18 12.30 -9.03
C ILE A 194 -1.71 12.27 -8.91
N GLU A 195 -2.39 12.13 -10.04
CA GLU A 195 -3.85 12.02 -10.06
C GLU A 195 -4.31 10.57 -9.87
N THR A 196 -5.42 10.41 -9.14
CA THR A 196 -6.16 9.14 -9.09
C THR A 196 -7.13 9.09 -10.27
N VAL A 197 -7.07 8.01 -11.04
CA VAL A 197 -7.85 7.84 -12.27
C VAL A 197 -8.65 6.54 -12.16
N ASN A 198 -9.95 6.61 -12.46
CA ASN A 198 -10.78 5.41 -12.56
C ASN A 198 -10.44 4.68 -13.87
N LEU A 199 -10.40 3.35 -13.83
CA LEU A 199 -10.23 2.50 -15.01
C LEU A 199 -11.20 2.85 -16.15
N THR A 200 -12.43 3.25 -15.82
CA THR A 200 -13.46 3.65 -16.80
C THR A 200 -13.14 4.95 -17.53
N ASP A 201 -12.28 5.78 -16.97
CA ASP A 201 -11.94 7.11 -17.49
C ASP A 201 -10.67 7.07 -18.35
N LEU A 202 -10.00 5.92 -18.46
CA LEU A 202 -8.85 5.74 -19.33
C LEU A 202 -9.27 5.70 -20.80
N ILE A 203 -8.51 6.44 -21.61
CA ILE A 203 -8.65 6.50 -23.05
C ILE A 203 -7.48 5.74 -23.66
N GLN A 204 -7.77 4.65 -24.38
CA GLN A 204 -6.77 3.87 -25.09
C GLN A 204 -6.71 4.24 -26.56
N GLU A 205 -5.51 4.53 -27.06
CA GLU A 205 -5.23 4.73 -28.49
C GLU A 205 -4.06 3.83 -28.92
N GLY A 206 -4.39 2.72 -29.57
CA GLY A 206 -3.40 1.67 -29.83
C GLY A 206 -2.87 1.10 -28.52
N ARG A 207 -1.55 1.24 -28.30
CA ARG A 207 -0.90 0.83 -27.03
C ARG A 207 -0.80 1.97 -26.01
N GLU A 208 -1.06 3.21 -26.41
CA GLU A 208 -0.91 4.36 -25.53
C GLU A 208 -2.17 4.59 -24.70
N LEU A 209 -1.97 5.03 -23.45
CA LEU A 209 -3.04 5.39 -22.54
C LEU A 209 -3.05 6.89 -22.26
N PHE A 210 -4.25 7.43 -22.11
CA PHE A 210 -4.49 8.84 -21.80
C PHE A 210 -5.60 8.97 -20.76
N TYR A 211 -5.63 10.11 -20.09
CA TYR A 211 -6.75 10.52 -19.25
C TYR A 211 -7.01 12.02 -19.42
N MET A 212 -8.18 12.49 -18.98
CA MET A 212 -8.52 13.91 -19.01
C MET A 212 -8.06 14.58 -17.72
N ASN A 213 -6.96 15.33 -17.79
CA ASN A 213 -6.47 16.15 -16.68
C ASN A 213 -6.95 17.59 -16.84
N ASN A 214 -7.92 18.03 -16.03
CA ASN A 214 -8.48 19.39 -16.11
C ASN A 214 -8.93 19.78 -17.54
N GLY A 215 -9.54 18.84 -18.26
CA GLY A 215 -10.01 19.04 -19.64
C GLY A 215 -8.91 18.91 -20.70
N VAL A 216 -7.66 18.62 -20.32
CA VAL A 216 -6.54 18.37 -21.25
C VAL A 216 -6.26 16.86 -21.30
N LYS A 217 -6.31 16.30 -22.50
CA LYS A 217 -5.92 14.90 -22.74
C LYS A 217 -4.42 14.75 -22.49
N THR A 218 -4.07 13.94 -21.48
CA THR A 218 -2.69 13.79 -20.98
C THR A 218 -2.26 12.34 -21.11
N LYS A 219 -1.06 12.10 -21.67
CA LYS A 219 -0.51 10.75 -21.84
C LYS A 219 -0.15 10.16 -20.48
N VAL A 220 -0.49 8.91 -20.26
CA VAL A 220 -0.03 8.09 -19.13
C VAL A 220 1.25 7.39 -19.55
N LYS A 221 2.30 7.50 -18.74
CA LYS A 221 3.59 6.82 -18.94
C LYS A 221 3.88 5.80 -17.85
N ARG A 222 3.37 6.03 -16.63
CA ARG A 222 3.51 5.11 -15.51
C ARG A 222 2.21 5.01 -14.73
N ILE A 223 1.90 3.80 -14.27
CA ILE A 223 0.70 3.48 -13.50
C ILE A 223 1.11 2.95 -12.14
N TYR A 224 0.80 3.71 -11.10
CA TYR A 224 0.74 3.22 -9.73
C TYR A 224 -0.53 2.37 -9.57
N ASN A 225 -0.38 1.06 -9.72
CA ASN A 225 -1.49 0.13 -9.82
C ASN A 225 -2.09 -0.18 -8.45
N ARG A 226 -3.39 0.09 -8.30
CA ARG A 226 -4.19 -0.32 -7.14
C ARG A 226 -5.25 -1.36 -7.47
N ILE A 227 -5.44 -1.66 -8.75
CA ILE A 227 -6.39 -2.68 -9.19
C ILE A 227 -5.93 -4.07 -8.77
N ILE A 228 -6.83 -4.78 -8.09
CA ILE A 228 -6.72 -6.21 -7.81
C ILE A 228 -7.52 -6.99 -8.88
N PHE A 229 -6.93 -8.02 -9.47
CA PHE A 229 -7.58 -8.78 -10.55
C PHE A 229 -8.87 -9.48 -10.14
N ASP A 230 -8.95 -10.00 -8.90
CA ASP A 230 -10.17 -10.60 -8.38
C ASP A 230 -11.33 -9.59 -8.35
N ASP A 231 -11.05 -8.34 -7.94
CA ASP A 231 -12.02 -7.25 -7.95
C ASP A 231 -12.37 -6.81 -9.37
N PHE A 232 -11.39 -6.75 -10.28
CA PHE A 232 -11.65 -6.49 -11.70
C PHE A 232 -12.60 -7.53 -12.31
N LYS A 233 -12.41 -8.82 -12.03
CA LYS A 233 -13.29 -9.89 -12.52
C LYS A 233 -14.70 -9.76 -11.95
N ALA A 234 -14.81 -9.51 -10.63
CA ALA A 234 -16.08 -9.36 -9.95
C ALA A 234 -16.91 -8.20 -10.54
N ASN A 235 -16.25 -7.14 -11.00
CA ASN A 235 -16.89 -5.94 -11.55
C ASN A 235 -16.93 -5.90 -13.08
N LYS A 236 -16.36 -6.87 -13.80
CA LYS A 236 -16.23 -6.81 -15.27
C LYS A 236 -17.55 -6.54 -16.00
N ALA A 237 -18.66 -7.09 -15.51
CA ALA A 237 -19.98 -6.89 -16.12
C ALA A 237 -20.54 -5.47 -15.92
N SER A 238 -20.20 -4.79 -14.82
CA SER A 238 -20.68 -3.44 -14.50
C SER A 238 -19.79 -2.34 -15.11
N LEU A 239 -18.52 -2.64 -15.39
CA LEU A 239 -17.54 -1.67 -15.91
C LEU A 239 -17.76 -1.29 -17.39
N GLY A 240 -18.50 -2.08 -18.16
CA GLY A 240 -18.72 -1.83 -19.57
C GLY A 240 -17.46 -2.06 -20.41
N ASN A 241 -17.20 -1.18 -21.39
CA ASN A 241 -16.02 -1.29 -22.24
C ASN A 241 -14.86 -0.49 -21.64
N VAL A 242 -14.03 -1.16 -20.85
CA VAL A 242 -12.83 -0.58 -20.23
C VAL A 242 -11.56 -1.04 -20.94
N VAL A 243 -10.46 -0.32 -20.69
CA VAL A 243 -9.12 -0.71 -21.15
C VAL A 243 -8.79 -2.12 -20.67
N ASP A 244 -8.36 -2.97 -21.60
CA ASP A 244 -7.84 -4.29 -21.25
C ASP A 244 -6.38 -4.17 -20.79
N ILE A 245 -6.19 -4.13 -19.47
CA ILE A 245 -4.89 -4.00 -18.82
C ILE A 245 -3.98 -5.23 -19.03
N THR A 246 -4.50 -6.32 -19.60
CA THR A 246 -3.68 -7.51 -19.94
C THR A 246 -2.98 -7.41 -21.29
N THR A 247 -3.28 -6.36 -22.07
CA THR A 247 -2.66 -6.12 -23.37
C THR A 247 -1.29 -5.46 -23.26
N ASP A 248 -0.51 -5.49 -24.34
CA ASP A 248 0.79 -4.82 -24.43
C ASP A 248 0.60 -3.29 -24.52
N LEU A 249 0.54 -2.65 -23.36
CA LEU A 249 0.37 -1.21 -23.19
C LEU A 249 1.74 -0.52 -23.04
N ASP A 250 1.87 0.68 -23.62
CA ASP A 250 3.07 1.53 -23.58
C ASP A 250 3.14 2.30 -22.24
N VAL A 251 3.16 1.57 -21.13
CA VAL A 251 3.22 2.11 -19.76
C VAL A 251 4.14 1.27 -18.88
N GLU A 252 4.75 1.93 -17.91
CA GLU A 252 5.43 1.27 -16.81
C GLU A 252 4.46 1.01 -15.66
N TRP A 253 4.48 -0.20 -15.11
CA TRP A 253 3.62 -0.57 -13.99
C TRP A 253 4.38 -0.59 -12.66
N ILE A 254 3.79 0.02 -11.64
CA ILE A 254 4.31 -0.03 -10.27
C ILE A 254 3.19 -0.31 -9.23
N PRO A 255 3.24 -1.42 -8.48
CA PRO A 255 3.92 -2.65 -8.87
C PRO A 255 3.30 -3.23 -10.15
N HIS A 256 4.04 -4.12 -10.81
CA HIS A 256 3.53 -4.80 -12.00
C HIS A 256 2.40 -5.78 -11.61
N PRO A 257 1.26 -5.84 -12.35
CA PRO A 257 0.07 -6.57 -11.89
C PRO A 257 0.27 -8.08 -11.63
N ASN A 258 1.20 -8.72 -12.34
CA ASN A 258 1.55 -10.13 -12.14
C ASN A 258 2.05 -10.45 -10.71
N TRP A 259 2.65 -9.49 -10.00
CA TRP A 259 3.18 -9.72 -8.64
C TRP A 259 2.08 -9.99 -7.62
N PHE A 260 0.84 -9.56 -7.88
CA PHE A 260 -0.32 -9.98 -7.08
C PHE A 260 -0.48 -11.51 -7.08
N TYR A 261 -0.34 -12.15 -8.24
CA TYR A 261 -0.46 -13.61 -8.34
C TYR A 261 0.75 -14.31 -7.75
N ARG A 262 1.96 -13.86 -8.13
CA ARG A 262 3.21 -14.49 -7.71
C ARG A 262 3.38 -14.46 -6.19
N ILE A 263 3.01 -13.36 -5.53
CA ILE A 263 3.13 -13.23 -4.08
C ILE A 263 1.82 -13.63 -3.40
N SER A 264 0.72 -12.93 -3.66
CA SER A 264 -0.48 -13.01 -2.82
C SER A 264 -1.29 -14.30 -2.91
N LYS A 265 -1.12 -15.10 -3.98
CA LYS A 265 -1.90 -16.33 -4.19
C LYS A 265 -1.08 -17.61 -4.19
N TYR A 266 0.24 -17.52 -4.31
CA TYR A 266 1.08 -18.69 -4.63
C TYR A 266 2.13 -19.03 -3.58
N THR A 267 2.50 -18.08 -2.71
CA THR A 267 3.66 -18.24 -1.81
C THR A 267 3.31 -18.71 -0.40
N LEU A 268 2.02 -18.90 -0.11
CA LEU A 268 1.55 -19.56 1.12
C LEU A 268 0.92 -20.91 0.75
N PRO A 269 1.22 -21.99 1.49
CA PRO A 269 0.74 -23.34 1.20
C PRO A 269 -0.78 -23.49 1.23
#